data_AF-A0A5C6PIW6-F1
#
_entry.id   AF-A0A5C6PIW6-F1
#
_cell.length_a   1.000
_cell.length_b   1.000
_cell.length_c   1.000
_cell.angle_alpha   90.00
_cell.angle_beta   90.00
_cell.angle_gamma   90.00
#
_symmetry.space_group_name_H-M   'P 1'
#
loop_
_entity.id
_entity.type
_entity.pdbx_description
1 polymer ?
#
loop_
_entity_poly.entity_id
_entity_poly.type
_entity_poly.pdbx_seq_one_letter_code
_entity_poly.pdbx_strand_id
1 'polypeptide(L)'
;MSLIVYSLAFVLGVPGNGVVIWVTGFKMKKTVNTVWFLNLAVADFLITAFLPLRVTYTAMDFHWPFGKFMCKLNSTVSFLNMFASVYILVVISVDRYVSVVLPVWAQNHRSVRKASCVSLAVWVLALILSTPYFIFRDTAPSYFSEDIINCFNNYALSDDYETPSVNQLRQFRHQAMTITRFLLGFVVPFTVIVSCYAVIIHRLRRNRTLASQSSRPFKIIAAVITTFFLCWAPYHIMGLIELINHMATHENKTLDHVTTIGLPIAISLAFLNSCLNPFLYVFMGQDFKDKVRKSILKVLETAFQEEVSRSYTYTNSMVTSRSKEKSFSDAEV
;
A
#
# COMPACT_ATOMS: atom_id res chain seq x y z
N MET A 1 1.57 -23.97 3.40
CA MET A 1 2.33 -22.71 3.52
C MET A 1 1.42 -21.48 3.54
N SER A 2 0.59 -21.25 2.50
CA SER A 2 -0.29 -20.07 2.40
C SER A 2 -1.23 -19.89 3.60
N LEU A 3 -1.78 -20.97 4.14
CA LEU A 3 -2.61 -20.94 5.35
C LEU A 3 -1.89 -20.30 6.55
N ILE A 4 -0.63 -20.69 6.81
CA ILE A 4 0.18 -20.13 7.90
C ILE A 4 0.40 -18.63 7.65
N VAL A 5 0.74 -18.26 6.42
CA VAL A 5 0.98 -16.86 6.05
C VAL A 5 -0.27 -16.00 6.22
N TYR A 6 -1.43 -16.46 5.76
CA TYR A 6 -2.69 -15.73 5.92
C TYR A 6 -3.09 -15.58 7.38
N SER A 7 -2.93 -16.62 8.19
CA SER A 7 -3.20 -16.57 9.64
C SER A 7 -2.28 -15.59 10.35
N LEU A 8 -0.97 -15.60 10.05
CA LEU A 8 -0.02 -14.63 10.59
C LEU A 8 -0.35 -13.20 10.14
N ALA A 9 -0.66 -13.01 8.86
CA ALA A 9 -1.02 -11.70 8.32
C ALA A 9 -2.30 -11.15 8.96
N PHE A 10 -3.28 -12.00 9.30
CA PHE A 10 -4.47 -11.60 10.07
C PHE A 10 -4.10 -11.20 11.51
N VAL A 11 -3.42 -12.08 12.24
CA VAL A 11 -3.08 -11.89 13.67
C VAL A 11 -2.18 -10.68 13.89
N LEU A 12 -1.28 -10.38 12.95
CA LEU A 12 -0.40 -9.22 13.03
C LEU A 12 -1.02 -7.97 12.41
N GLY A 13 -1.71 -8.13 11.28
CA GLY A 13 -2.24 -7.03 10.48
C GLY A 13 -3.41 -6.31 11.14
N VAL A 14 -4.37 -7.04 11.71
CA VAL A 14 -5.56 -6.42 12.32
C VAL A 14 -5.18 -5.59 13.56
N PRO A 15 -4.45 -6.12 14.56
CA PRO A 15 -4.03 -5.31 15.70
C PRO A 15 -3.04 -4.21 15.32
N GLY A 16 -2.07 -4.53 14.45
CA GLY A 16 -1.03 -3.57 14.04
C GLY A 16 -1.61 -2.34 13.33
N ASN A 17 -2.42 -2.56 12.29
CA ASN A 17 -3.07 -1.47 11.57
C ASN A 17 -4.14 -0.79 12.43
N GLY A 18 -4.85 -1.53 13.30
CA GLY A 18 -5.80 -0.96 14.26
C GLY A 18 -5.14 0.05 15.21
N VAL A 19 -3.94 -0.26 15.73
CA VAL A 19 -3.15 0.67 16.56
C VAL A 19 -2.74 1.91 15.76
N VAL A 20 -2.30 1.74 14.51
CA VAL A 20 -1.94 2.89 13.65
C VAL A 20 -3.15 3.78 13.41
N ILE A 21 -4.32 3.22 13.10
CA ILE A 21 -5.58 3.95 12.94
C ILE A 21 -5.94 4.71 14.23
N TRP A 22 -5.87 4.03 15.37
CA TRP A 22 -6.19 4.64 16.66
C TRP A 22 -5.28 5.82 16.98
N VAL A 23 -3.96 5.65 16.83
CA VAL A 23 -2.97 6.69 17.15
C VAL A 23 -3.08 7.87 16.19
N THR A 24 -3.13 7.61 14.89
CA THR A 24 -3.19 8.68 13.86
C THR A 24 -4.54 9.40 13.84
N GLY A 25 -5.64 8.70 14.14
CA GLY A 25 -6.99 9.26 14.13
C GLY A 25 -7.36 10.05 15.39
N PHE A 26 -6.94 9.57 16.57
CA PHE A 26 -7.42 10.10 17.85
C PHE A 26 -6.35 10.72 18.76
N LYS A 27 -5.07 10.35 18.60
CA LYS A 27 -4.01 10.79 19.51
C LYS A 27 -3.06 11.82 18.91
N MET A 28 -2.85 11.78 17.60
CA MET A 28 -1.96 12.71 16.90
C MET A 28 -2.68 13.93 16.33
N LYS A 29 -1.95 15.04 16.21
CA LYS A 29 -2.44 16.21 15.46
C LYS A 29 -2.60 15.85 13.99
N LYS A 30 -3.72 16.28 13.38
CA LYS A 30 -3.98 16.08 11.95
C LYS A 30 -3.00 16.89 11.12
N THR A 31 -2.16 16.19 10.37
CA THR A 31 -1.21 16.69 9.38
C THR A 31 -1.42 15.96 8.04
N VAL A 32 -0.81 16.45 6.97
CA VAL A 32 -0.91 15.81 5.65
C VAL A 32 -0.36 14.37 5.69
N ASN A 33 0.78 14.13 6.34
CA ASN A 33 1.34 12.79 6.49
C ASN A 33 0.42 11.84 7.27
N THR A 34 -0.15 12.31 8.39
CA THR A 34 -1.07 11.46 9.17
C THR A 34 -2.30 11.08 8.37
N VAL A 35 -2.77 11.92 7.43
CA VAL A 35 -3.86 11.55 6.52
C VAL A 35 -3.43 10.42 5.58
N TRP A 36 -2.25 10.51 4.97
CA TRP A 36 -1.77 9.45 4.06
C TRP A 36 -1.59 8.11 4.77
N PHE A 37 -0.88 8.11 5.90
CA PHE A 37 -0.63 6.88 6.66
C PHE A 37 -1.91 6.32 7.29
N LEU A 38 -2.87 7.16 7.70
CA LEU A 38 -4.18 6.70 8.16
C LEU A 38 -4.92 5.97 7.03
N ASN A 39 -4.97 6.54 5.82
CA ASN A 39 -5.64 5.89 4.70
C ASN A 39 -4.97 4.57 4.31
N LEU A 40 -3.64 4.50 4.35
CA LEU A 40 -2.89 3.27 4.10
C LEU A 40 -3.21 2.21 5.15
N ALA A 41 -3.20 2.58 6.44
CA ALA A 41 -3.58 1.69 7.53
C ALA A 41 -5.04 1.22 7.45
N VAL A 42 -5.96 2.06 6.99
CA VAL A 42 -7.37 1.68 6.75
C VAL A 42 -7.48 0.64 5.63
N ALA A 43 -6.75 0.83 4.51
CA ALA A 43 -6.74 -0.15 3.42
C ALA A 43 -6.17 -1.51 3.88
N ASP A 44 -5.03 -1.48 4.59
CA ASP A 44 -4.40 -2.69 5.11
C ASP A 44 -5.24 -3.38 6.19
N PHE A 45 -5.92 -2.62 7.05
CA PHE A 45 -6.86 -3.16 8.03
C PHE A 45 -8.04 -3.84 7.35
N LEU A 46 -8.62 -3.22 6.31
CA LEU A 46 -9.73 -3.79 5.55
C LEU A 46 -9.36 -5.15 4.95
N ILE A 47 -8.23 -5.27 4.25
CA ILE A 47 -7.86 -6.57 3.67
C ILE A 47 -7.51 -7.60 4.73
N THR A 48 -6.80 -7.20 5.79
CA THR A 48 -6.39 -8.13 6.85
C THR A 48 -7.59 -8.65 7.63
N ALA A 49 -8.62 -7.83 7.85
CA ALA A 49 -9.89 -8.25 8.45
C ALA A 49 -10.68 -9.27 7.60
N PHE A 50 -10.49 -9.28 6.27
CA PHE A 50 -11.12 -10.24 5.36
C PHE A 50 -10.27 -11.51 5.12
N LEU A 51 -9.01 -11.54 5.54
CA LEU A 51 -8.13 -12.72 5.41
C LEU A 51 -8.68 -14.01 6.04
N PRO A 52 -9.42 -14.00 7.17
CA PRO A 52 -10.01 -15.22 7.72
C PRO A 52 -10.87 -16.00 6.72
N LEU A 53 -11.57 -15.32 5.80
CA LEU A 53 -12.34 -16.00 4.75
C LEU A 53 -11.44 -16.82 3.82
N ARG A 54 -10.23 -16.30 3.52
CA ARG A 54 -9.23 -17.03 2.72
C ARG A 54 -8.58 -18.15 3.51
N VAL A 55 -8.35 -17.95 4.81
CA VAL A 55 -7.86 -19.02 5.71
C VAL A 55 -8.83 -20.19 5.70
N THR A 56 -10.12 -19.94 5.91
CA THR A 56 -11.15 -20.99 5.86
C THR A 56 -11.21 -21.66 4.50
N TYR A 57 -11.21 -20.88 3.41
CA TYR A 57 -11.19 -21.42 2.05
C TYR A 57 -10.00 -22.37 1.82
N THR A 58 -8.80 -22.00 2.24
CA THR A 58 -7.61 -22.87 2.12
C THR A 58 -7.62 -24.04 3.10
N ALA A 59 -8.23 -23.90 4.28
CA ALA A 59 -8.33 -24.96 5.29
C ALA A 59 -9.35 -26.04 4.91
N MET A 60 -10.39 -25.68 4.14
CA MET A 60 -11.43 -26.59 3.65
C MET A 60 -11.14 -27.09 2.24
N ASP A 61 -9.87 -27.32 1.90
CA ASP A 61 -9.44 -27.84 0.60
C ASP A 61 -10.03 -27.08 -0.61
N PHE A 62 -10.03 -25.75 -0.53
CA PHE A 62 -10.55 -24.83 -1.54
C PHE A 62 -12.08 -24.84 -1.71
N HIS A 63 -12.82 -25.29 -0.68
CA HIS A 63 -14.27 -25.08 -0.60
C HIS A 63 -14.61 -23.66 -0.08
N TRP A 64 -15.52 -22.95 -0.75
CA TRP A 64 -16.01 -21.62 -0.41
C TRP A 64 -17.44 -21.67 0.21
N PRO A 65 -17.57 -21.66 1.56
CA PRO A 65 -18.86 -21.82 2.23
C PRO A 65 -19.64 -20.51 2.39
N PHE A 66 -19.07 -19.35 2.08
CA PHE A 66 -19.62 -18.04 2.43
C PHE A 66 -20.62 -17.47 1.41
N GLY A 67 -20.96 -18.24 0.38
CA GLY A 67 -21.86 -17.85 -0.70
C GLY A 67 -21.25 -16.86 -1.71
N LYS A 68 -22.00 -16.64 -2.79
CA LYS A 68 -21.58 -15.87 -3.97
C LYS A 68 -21.21 -14.41 -3.65
N PHE A 69 -22.01 -13.73 -2.83
CA PHE A 69 -21.76 -12.33 -2.49
C PHE A 69 -20.41 -12.14 -1.79
N MET A 70 -20.09 -12.98 -0.80
CA MET A 70 -18.81 -12.88 -0.09
C MET A 70 -17.62 -13.26 -0.98
N CYS A 71 -17.78 -14.19 -1.93
CA CYS A 71 -16.74 -14.50 -2.92
C CYS A 71 -16.36 -13.27 -3.74
N LYS A 72 -17.37 -12.54 -4.23
CA LYS A 72 -17.20 -11.29 -4.96
C LYS A 72 -16.60 -10.20 -4.06
N LEU A 73 -17.19 -9.95 -2.89
CA LEU A 73 -16.76 -8.91 -1.97
C LEU A 73 -15.31 -9.10 -1.49
N ASN A 74 -14.94 -10.31 -1.05
CA ASN A 74 -13.58 -10.63 -0.59
C ASN A 74 -12.52 -10.36 -1.69
N SER A 75 -12.87 -10.70 -2.93
CA SER A 75 -11.99 -10.45 -4.07
C SER A 75 -11.88 -8.96 -4.37
N THR A 76 -13.01 -8.23 -4.38
CA THR A 76 -13.03 -6.78 -4.55
C THR A 76 -12.24 -6.05 -3.47
N VAL A 77 -12.37 -6.44 -2.19
CA VAL A 77 -11.57 -5.87 -1.09
C VAL A 77 -10.07 -6.10 -1.31
N SER A 78 -9.69 -7.26 -1.86
CA SER A 78 -8.28 -7.57 -2.18
C SER A 78 -7.71 -6.61 -3.23
N PHE A 79 -8.45 -6.37 -4.32
CA PHE A 79 -8.02 -5.44 -5.37
C PHE A 79 -8.14 -3.97 -4.95
N LEU A 80 -9.15 -3.64 -4.14
CA LEU A 80 -9.32 -2.31 -3.56
C LEU A 80 -8.11 -1.94 -2.71
N ASN A 81 -7.66 -2.84 -1.85
CA ASN A 81 -6.44 -2.66 -1.07
C ASN A 81 -5.22 -2.46 -1.98
N MET A 82 -5.05 -3.29 -3.01
CA MET A 82 -3.92 -3.14 -3.96
C MET A 82 -3.88 -1.74 -4.58
N PHE A 83 -4.99 -1.29 -5.17
CA PHE A 83 -5.06 0.01 -5.85
C PHE A 83 -4.99 1.18 -4.87
N ALA A 84 -5.70 1.12 -3.75
CA ALA A 84 -5.68 2.17 -2.74
C ALA A 84 -4.26 2.33 -2.17
N SER A 85 -3.62 1.24 -1.76
CA SER A 85 -2.28 1.27 -1.17
C SER A 85 -1.24 1.80 -2.17
N VAL A 86 -1.23 1.33 -3.42
CA VAL A 86 -0.25 1.80 -4.40
C VAL A 86 -0.44 3.28 -4.77
N TYR A 87 -1.69 3.75 -4.92
CA TYR A 87 -1.94 5.15 -5.23
C TYR A 87 -1.69 6.07 -4.04
N ILE A 88 -1.93 5.63 -2.81
CA ILE A 88 -1.49 6.36 -1.62
C ILE A 88 0.04 6.48 -1.61
N LEU A 89 0.78 5.42 -1.95
CA LEU A 89 2.25 5.49 -2.07
C LEU A 89 2.72 6.44 -3.17
N VAL A 90 2.02 6.49 -4.31
CA VAL A 90 2.27 7.49 -5.36
C VAL A 90 2.05 8.90 -4.82
N VAL A 91 0.92 9.15 -4.16
CA VAL A 91 0.60 10.46 -3.57
C VAL A 91 1.64 10.87 -2.52
N ILE A 92 2.06 9.94 -1.65
CA ILE A 92 3.14 10.20 -0.68
C ILE A 92 4.43 10.58 -1.41
N SER A 93 4.80 9.85 -2.47
CA SER A 93 6.03 10.10 -3.24
C SER A 93 5.99 11.47 -3.93
N VAL A 94 4.85 11.84 -4.49
CA VAL A 94 4.64 13.16 -5.11
C VAL A 94 4.63 14.28 -4.07
N ASP A 95 3.96 14.12 -2.92
CA ASP A 95 3.98 15.09 -1.81
C ASP A 95 5.41 15.35 -1.33
N ARG A 96 6.24 14.29 -1.25
CA ARG A 96 7.66 14.41 -0.92
C ARG A 96 8.46 15.13 -1.99
N TYR A 97 8.26 14.76 -3.24
CA TYR A 97 8.89 15.44 -4.37
C TYR A 97 8.59 16.95 -4.33
N VAL A 98 7.32 17.33 -4.17
CA VAL A 98 6.90 18.73 -4.10
C VAL A 98 7.52 19.43 -2.89
N SER A 99 7.55 18.78 -1.72
CA SER A 99 8.14 19.36 -0.51
C SER A 99 9.65 19.63 -0.63
N VAL A 100 10.39 18.76 -1.34
CA VAL A 100 11.85 18.89 -1.51
C VAL A 100 12.23 19.82 -2.66
N VAL A 101 11.49 19.77 -3.77
CA VAL A 101 11.82 20.51 -5.00
C VAL A 101 11.20 21.92 -4.99
N LEU A 102 10.00 22.07 -4.43
CA LEU A 102 9.21 23.31 -4.42
C LEU A 102 8.78 23.72 -2.99
N PRO A 103 9.75 24.01 -2.08
CA PRO A 103 9.46 24.22 -0.66
C PRO A 103 8.51 25.40 -0.39
N VAL A 104 8.65 26.51 -1.14
CA VAL A 104 7.77 27.69 -0.98
C VAL A 104 6.33 27.37 -1.39
N TRP A 105 6.14 26.60 -2.47
CA TRP A 105 4.81 26.19 -2.89
C TRP A 105 4.18 25.24 -1.87
N ALA A 106 4.96 24.26 -1.39
CA ALA A 106 4.53 23.30 -0.39
C ALA A 106 4.06 24.01 0.89
N GLN A 107 4.83 24.99 1.39
CA GLN A 107 4.47 25.73 2.59
C GLN A 107 3.13 26.48 2.46
N ASN A 108 2.81 27.01 1.26
CA ASN A 108 1.61 27.81 1.05
C ASN A 108 0.38 26.98 0.64
N HIS A 109 0.57 25.82 0.00
CA HIS A 109 -0.54 25.07 -0.61
C HIS A 109 -0.83 23.72 0.05
N ARG A 110 0.11 23.17 0.83
CA ARG A 110 -0.02 21.88 1.51
C ARG A 110 -0.93 22.01 2.72
N SER A 111 -2.13 21.44 2.63
CA SER A 111 -3.14 21.51 3.70
C SER A 111 -3.85 20.17 3.89
N VAL A 112 -4.32 19.92 5.12
CA VAL A 112 -5.05 18.70 5.50
C VAL A 112 -6.34 18.52 4.70
N ARG A 113 -7.03 19.62 4.36
CA ARG A 113 -8.27 19.59 3.57
C ARG A 113 -8.02 19.07 2.15
N LYS A 114 -6.97 19.58 1.49
CA LYS A 114 -6.58 19.08 0.16
C LYS A 114 -6.11 17.64 0.22
N ALA A 115 -5.33 17.28 1.25
CA ALA A 115 -4.90 15.90 1.45
C ALA A 115 -6.10 14.94 1.56
N SER A 116 -7.10 15.30 2.36
CA SER A 116 -8.33 14.51 2.52
C SER A 116 -9.14 14.39 1.23
N CYS A 117 -9.21 15.46 0.43
CA CYS A 117 -9.87 15.45 -0.88
C CYS A 117 -9.15 14.50 -1.86
N VAL A 118 -7.81 14.56 -1.90
CA VAL A 118 -6.99 13.66 -2.73
C VAL A 118 -7.15 12.21 -2.26
N SER A 119 -7.17 11.95 -0.94
CA SER A 119 -7.45 10.60 -0.42
C SER A 119 -8.81 10.09 -0.89
N LEU A 120 -9.86 10.91 -0.82
CA LEU A 120 -11.19 10.53 -1.30
C LEU A 120 -11.17 10.20 -2.79
N ALA A 121 -10.49 11.02 -3.61
CA ALA A 121 -10.32 10.75 -5.04
C ALA A 121 -9.59 9.43 -5.30
N VAL A 122 -8.55 9.11 -4.52
CA VAL A 122 -7.84 7.83 -4.59
C VAL A 122 -8.77 6.66 -4.27
N TRP A 123 -9.58 6.76 -3.21
CA TRP A 123 -10.55 5.72 -2.86
C TRP A 123 -11.60 5.50 -3.95
N VAL A 124 -12.14 6.58 -4.51
CA VAL A 124 -13.11 6.51 -5.63
C VAL A 124 -12.47 5.84 -6.84
N LEU A 125 -11.25 6.24 -7.22
CA LEU A 125 -10.53 5.64 -8.32
C LEU A 125 -10.24 4.14 -8.06
N ALA A 126 -9.79 3.79 -6.86
CA ALA A 126 -9.51 2.41 -6.48
C ALA A 126 -10.79 1.54 -6.51
N LEU A 127 -11.93 2.08 -6.09
CA LEU A 127 -13.24 1.41 -6.20
C LEU A 127 -13.64 1.19 -7.65
N ILE A 128 -13.50 2.20 -8.52
CA ILE A 128 -13.79 2.08 -9.95
C ILE A 128 -12.94 0.97 -10.57
N LEU A 129 -11.64 0.97 -10.33
CA LEU A 129 -10.73 -0.06 -10.86
C LEU A 129 -10.97 -1.45 -10.26
N SER A 130 -11.51 -1.53 -9.04
CA SER A 130 -11.83 -2.79 -8.37
C SER A 130 -13.18 -3.38 -8.77
N THR A 131 -14.08 -2.57 -9.36
CA THR A 131 -15.45 -2.96 -9.71
C THR A 131 -15.52 -4.15 -10.68
N PRO A 132 -14.70 -4.22 -11.75
CA PRO A 132 -14.76 -5.37 -12.66
C PRO A 132 -14.45 -6.71 -11.98
N TYR A 133 -13.63 -6.72 -10.92
CA TYR A 133 -13.34 -7.93 -10.15
C TYR A 133 -14.53 -8.41 -9.30
N PHE A 134 -15.47 -7.51 -8.98
CA PHE A 134 -16.76 -7.90 -8.40
C PHE A 134 -17.65 -8.59 -9.45
N ILE A 135 -17.68 -8.03 -10.66
CA ILE A 135 -18.52 -8.49 -11.76
C ILE A 135 -18.08 -9.88 -12.19
N PHE A 136 -16.80 -10.06 -12.50
CA PHE A 136 -16.23 -11.29 -13.05
C PHE A 136 -15.92 -12.37 -12.00
N ARG A 137 -16.22 -12.15 -10.72
CA ARG A 137 -16.14 -13.23 -9.72
C ARG A 137 -17.43 -14.01 -9.63
N ASP A 138 -17.30 -15.33 -9.56
CA ASP A 138 -18.44 -16.23 -9.37
C ASP A 138 -18.09 -17.46 -8.53
N THR A 139 -19.14 -18.21 -8.16
CA THR A 139 -19.06 -19.48 -7.47
C THR A 139 -19.71 -20.58 -8.31
N ALA A 140 -19.02 -21.70 -8.47
CA ALA A 140 -19.56 -22.90 -9.12
C ALA A 140 -19.04 -24.16 -8.41
N PRO A 141 -19.75 -25.29 -8.53
CA PRO A 141 -19.24 -26.58 -8.07
C PRO A 141 -17.90 -26.92 -8.73
N SER A 142 -17.06 -27.64 -8.00
CA SER A 142 -15.76 -28.10 -8.48
C SER A 142 -15.95 -29.21 -9.51
N TYR A 143 -15.03 -29.29 -10.47
CA TYR A 143 -15.06 -30.35 -11.48
C TYR A 143 -14.95 -31.77 -10.87
N PHE A 144 -14.30 -31.88 -9.71
CA PHE A 144 -14.03 -33.17 -9.05
C PHE A 144 -15.10 -33.58 -8.03
N SER A 145 -15.95 -32.66 -7.57
CA SER A 145 -16.98 -32.92 -6.56
C SER A 145 -18.02 -31.80 -6.56
N GLU A 146 -19.30 -32.18 -6.65
CA GLU A 146 -20.43 -31.23 -6.60
C GLU A 146 -20.59 -30.57 -5.21
N ASP A 147 -20.11 -31.23 -4.15
CA ASP A 147 -20.17 -30.72 -2.77
C ASP A 147 -19.12 -29.63 -2.51
N ILE A 148 -18.11 -29.49 -3.38
CA ILE A 148 -17.06 -28.49 -3.26
C ILE A 148 -17.41 -27.28 -4.11
N ILE A 149 -17.69 -26.14 -3.49
CA ILE A 149 -17.98 -24.88 -4.20
C ILE A 149 -16.68 -24.08 -4.34
N ASN A 150 -16.26 -23.79 -5.56
CA ASN A 150 -15.08 -22.97 -5.83
C ASN A 150 -15.45 -21.50 -6.02
N CYS A 151 -14.60 -20.57 -5.59
CA CYS A 151 -14.70 -19.14 -5.89
C CYS A 151 -13.67 -18.78 -6.97
N PHE A 152 -14.13 -18.62 -8.22
CA PHE A 152 -13.28 -18.53 -9.42
C PHE A 152 -13.57 -17.27 -10.28
N ASN A 153 -12.70 -16.99 -11.26
CA ASN A 153 -12.89 -15.88 -12.19
C ASN A 153 -13.73 -16.36 -13.39
N ASN A 154 -14.94 -15.84 -13.52
CA ASN A 154 -15.82 -16.07 -14.66
C ASN A 154 -15.77 -14.89 -15.63
N TYR A 155 -14.80 -14.90 -16.55
CA TYR A 155 -14.69 -13.88 -17.61
C TYR A 155 -15.69 -14.09 -18.77
N ALA A 156 -16.28 -15.29 -18.88
CA ALA A 156 -17.32 -15.56 -19.88
C ALA A 156 -18.64 -14.89 -19.49
N LEU A 157 -18.97 -14.86 -18.18
CA LEU A 157 -20.30 -14.50 -17.66
C LEU A 157 -21.42 -15.36 -18.29
N SER A 158 -21.08 -16.57 -18.70
CA SER A 158 -21.92 -17.57 -19.34
C SER A 158 -21.35 -18.94 -19.04
N ASP A 159 -22.21 -19.96 -18.99
CA ASP A 159 -21.81 -21.37 -18.88
C ASP A 159 -21.53 -21.99 -20.27
N ASP A 160 -21.77 -21.24 -21.35
CA ASP A 160 -21.44 -21.62 -22.72
C ASP A 160 -19.97 -21.34 -23.03
N TYR A 161 -19.17 -22.40 -23.11
CA TYR A 161 -17.76 -22.37 -23.48
C TYR A 161 -17.48 -22.98 -24.86
N GLU A 162 -18.51 -23.37 -25.61
CA GLU A 162 -18.40 -23.96 -26.94
C GLU A 162 -18.45 -22.88 -28.02
N THR A 163 -19.28 -21.86 -27.81
CA THR A 163 -19.48 -20.80 -28.80
C THR A 163 -18.21 -19.96 -29.02
N PRO A 164 -17.69 -19.86 -30.26
CA PRO A 164 -16.44 -19.14 -30.55
C PRO A 164 -16.45 -17.67 -30.12
N SER A 165 -17.59 -16.97 -30.29
CA SER A 165 -17.72 -15.55 -29.91
C SER A 165 -17.63 -15.32 -28.40
N VAL A 166 -18.19 -16.24 -27.60
CA VAL A 166 -18.11 -16.21 -26.13
C VAL A 166 -16.67 -16.44 -25.67
N ASN A 167 -15.98 -17.41 -26.30
CA ASN A 167 -14.58 -17.69 -26.01
C ASN A 167 -13.64 -16.52 -26.35
N GLN A 168 -13.84 -15.87 -27.50
CA GLN A 168 -13.09 -14.67 -27.88
C GLN A 168 -13.30 -13.54 -26.87
N LEU A 169 -14.54 -13.29 -26.45
CA LEU A 169 -14.86 -12.26 -25.47
C LEU A 169 -14.27 -12.57 -24.09
N ARG A 170 -14.31 -13.85 -23.66
CA ARG A 170 -13.67 -14.34 -22.43
C ARG A 170 -12.17 -14.07 -22.44
N GLN A 171 -11.48 -14.43 -23.54
CA GLN A 171 -10.04 -14.20 -23.69
C GLN A 171 -9.71 -12.71 -23.66
N PHE A 172 -10.44 -11.88 -24.41
CA PHE A 172 -10.25 -10.44 -24.43
C PHE A 172 -10.43 -9.83 -23.03
N ARG A 173 -11.49 -10.22 -22.30
CA ARG A 173 -11.74 -9.75 -20.93
C ARG A 173 -10.63 -10.17 -19.98
N HIS A 174 -10.18 -11.44 -20.04
CA HIS A 174 -9.07 -11.91 -19.21
C HIS A 174 -7.78 -11.11 -19.50
N GLN A 175 -7.43 -10.93 -20.77
CA GLN A 175 -6.28 -10.15 -21.20
C GLN A 175 -6.36 -8.69 -20.70
N ALA A 176 -7.49 -8.02 -20.96
CA ALA A 176 -7.71 -6.64 -20.54
C ALA A 176 -7.57 -6.50 -19.02
N MET A 177 -8.21 -7.39 -18.24
CA MET A 177 -8.14 -7.38 -16.79
C MET A 177 -6.71 -7.57 -16.27
N THR A 178 -5.95 -8.51 -16.84
CA THR A 178 -4.57 -8.78 -16.42
C THR A 178 -3.61 -7.66 -16.83
N ILE A 179 -3.71 -7.14 -18.05
CA ILE A 179 -2.85 -6.07 -18.57
C ILE A 179 -3.15 -4.76 -17.84
N THR A 180 -4.43 -4.36 -17.72
CA THR A 180 -4.82 -3.14 -17.00
C THR A 180 -4.37 -3.20 -15.54
N ARG A 181 -4.52 -4.35 -14.87
CA ARG A 181 -4.00 -4.57 -13.52
C ARG A 181 -2.49 -4.35 -13.44
N PHE A 182 -1.74 -4.92 -14.38
CA PHE A 182 -0.28 -4.80 -14.40
C PHE A 182 0.16 -3.35 -14.66
N LEU A 183 -0.45 -2.68 -15.63
CA LEU A 183 -0.09 -1.31 -15.96
C LEU A 183 -0.47 -0.34 -14.84
N LEU A 184 -1.72 -0.38 -14.38
CA LEU A 184 -2.25 0.61 -13.43
C LEU A 184 -1.94 0.28 -11.97
N GLY A 185 -1.77 -1.00 -11.63
CA GLY A 185 -1.42 -1.45 -10.28
C GLY A 185 0.08 -1.56 -10.03
N PHE A 186 0.92 -1.61 -11.08
CA PHE A 186 2.36 -1.82 -10.94
C PHE A 186 3.21 -0.85 -11.77
N VAL A 187 3.16 -0.92 -13.11
CA VAL A 187 4.11 -0.19 -13.97
C VAL A 187 4.00 1.32 -13.82
N VAL A 188 2.81 1.89 -14.02
CA VAL A 188 2.60 3.35 -13.94
C VAL A 188 2.96 3.88 -12.55
N PRO A 189 2.44 3.29 -11.43
CA PRO A 189 2.85 3.71 -10.10
C PRO A 189 4.37 3.60 -9.86
N PHE A 190 4.99 2.49 -10.27
CA PHE A 190 6.43 2.27 -10.11
C PHE A 190 7.24 3.35 -10.82
N THR A 191 6.92 3.65 -12.08
CA THR A 191 7.59 4.70 -12.85
C THR A 191 7.45 6.08 -12.21
N VAL A 192 6.26 6.43 -11.72
CA VAL A 192 6.04 7.72 -11.02
C VAL A 192 6.85 7.79 -9.72
N ILE A 193 6.85 6.72 -8.92
CA ILE A 193 7.58 6.67 -7.66
C ILE A 193 9.09 6.76 -7.91
N VAL A 194 9.63 5.93 -8.81
CA VAL A 194 11.06 5.90 -9.12
C VAL A 194 11.54 7.25 -9.67
N SER A 195 10.77 7.88 -10.57
CA SER A 195 11.13 9.21 -11.09
C SER A 195 11.13 10.30 -10.00
N CYS A 196 10.11 10.32 -9.12
CA CYS A 196 10.08 11.22 -7.96
C CYS A 196 11.33 11.04 -7.09
N TYR A 197 11.66 9.79 -6.75
CA TYR A 197 12.80 9.47 -5.89
C TYR A 197 14.16 9.75 -6.55
N ALA A 198 14.30 9.52 -7.86
CA ALA A 198 15.50 9.86 -8.59
C ALA A 198 15.80 11.36 -8.50
N VAL A 199 14.77 12.21 -8.68
CA VAL A 199 14.93 13.66 -8.55
C VAL A 199 15.23 14.09 -7.11
N ILE A 200 14.54 13.51 -6.13
CA ILE A 200 14.80 13.78 -4.71
C ILE A 200 16.25 13.44 -4.35
N ILE A 201 16.73 12.25 -4.71
CA ILE A 201 18.11 11.81 -4.43
C ILE A 201 19.11 12.74 -5.10
N HIS A 202 18.87 13.12 -6.35
CA HIS A 202 19.74 14.06 -7.06
C HIS A 202 19.80 15.43 -6.36
N ARG A 203 18.65 15.95 -5.92
CA ARG A 203 18.56 17.23 -5.19
C ARG A 203 19.25 17.17 -3.82
N LEU A 204 19.07 16.08 -3.08
CA LEU A 204 19.69 15.87 -1.76
C LEU A 204 21.21 15.72 -1.86
N ARG A 205 21.72 15.03 -2.88
CA ARG A 205 23.17 14.91 -3.13
C ARG A 205 23.82 16.27 -3.41
N ARG A 206 23.11 17.17 -4.10
CA ARG A 206 23.58 18.52 -4.42
C ARG A 206 23.56 19.46 -3.20
N ASN A 207 22.62 19.28 -2.26
CA ASN A 207 22.44 20.14 -1.10
C ASN A 207 22.62 19.37 0.23
N ARG A 208 23.86 19.31 0.73
CA ARG A 208 24.23 18.54 1.94
C ARG A 208 23.47 18.96 3.21
N THR A 209 23.04 20.22 3.32
CA THR A 209 22.22 20.72 4.44
C THR A 209 20.79 20.16 4.43
N LEU A 210 20.24 19.90 3.24
CA LEU A 210 18.91 19.28 3.07
C LEU A 210 18.98 17.76 3.31
N ALA A 211 20.13 17.14 3.02
CA ALA A 211 20.36 15.72 3.19
C ALA A 211 20.36 15.27 4.67
N SER A 212 20.84 16.11 5.59
CA SER A 212 20.82 15.80 7.03
C SER A 212 19.41 15.87 7.63
N GLN A 213 18.59 16.84 7.19
CA GLN A 213 17.24 17.09 7.72
C GLN A 213 16.15 16.16 7.17
N SER A 214 16.37 15.52 6.00
CA SER A 214 15.36 14.68 5.34
C SER A 214 15.56 13.17 5.52
N SER A 215 16.61 12.72 6.20
CA SER A 215 17.11 11.35 6.05
C SER A 215 16.18 10.27 6.63
N ARG A 216 15.48 10.52 7.74
CA ARG A 216 14.71 9.49 8.46
C ARG A 216 13.31 9.22 7.86
N PRO A 217 12.42 10.22 7.67
CA PRO A 217 11.15 9.98 6.96
C PRO A 217 11.36 9.44 5.55
N PHE A 218 12.42 9.87 4.87
CA PHE A 218 12.79 9.36 3.55
C PHE A 218 13.13 7.86 3.56
N LYS A 219 13.95 7.41 4.52
CA LYS A 219 14.27 5.98 4.70
C LYS A 219 13.03 5.14 4.98
N ILE A 220 12.11 5.65 5.81
CA ILE A 220 10.84 4.96 6.11
C ILE A 220 10.04 4.76 4.83
N ILE A 221 9.78 5.82 4.08
CA ILE A 221 8.94 5.75 2.87
C ILE A 221 9.64 4.90 1.79
N ALA A 222 10.95 5.03 1.62
CA ALA A 222 11.72 4.18 0.72
C ALA A 222 11.60 2.70 1.09
N ALA A 223 11.71 2.35 2.38
CA ALA A 223 11.52 0.98 2.85
C ALA A 223 10.11 0.46 2.56
N VAL A 224 9.05 1.25 2.84
CA VAL A 224 7.66 0.89 2.55
C VAL A 224 7.45 0.67 1.05
N ILE A 225 7.99 1.53 0.19
CA ILE A 225 7.93 1.39 -1.27
C ILE A 225 8.64 0.12 -1.72
N THR A 226 9.85 -0.13 -1.22
CA THR A 226 10.62 -1.33 -1.56
C THR A 226 9.87 -2.58 -1.13
N THR A 227 9.35 -2.63 0.10
CA THR A 227 8.54 -3.75 0.58
C THR A 227 7.30 -3.96 -0.28
N PHE A 228 6.59 -2.89 -0.65
CA PHE A 228 5.43 -2.97 -1.54
C PHE A 228 5.79 -3.65 -2.86
N PHE A 229 6.78 -3.13 -3.59
CA PHE A 229 7.11 -3.68 -4.90
C PHE A 229 7.72 -5.08 -4.82
N LEU A 230 8.51 -5.40 -3.78
CA LEU A 230 8.99 -6.76 -3.56
C LEU A 230 7.85 -7.74 -3.28
N CYS A 231 6.81 -7.30 -2.56
CA CYS A 231 5.68 -8.15 -2.23
C CYS A 231 4.71 -8.34 -3.40
N TRP A 232 4.47 -7.29 -4.18
CA TRP A 232 3.50 -7.29 -5.27
C TRP A 232 4.08 -7.71 -6.62
N ALA A 233 5.38 -7.52 -6.88
CA ALA A 233 5.98 -7.89 -8.16
C ALA A 233 5.78 -9.38 -8.51
N PRO A 234 5.99 -10.34 -7.59
CA PRO A 234 5.75 -11.75 -7.90
C PRO A 234 4.30 -12.01 -8.31
N TYR A 235 3.32 -11.36 -7.68
CA TYR A 235 1.91 -11.52 -8.03
C TYR A 235 1.61 -11.05 -9.45
N HIS A 236 2.16 -9.90 -9.84
CA HIS A 236 2.01 -9.38 -11.19
C HIS A 236 2.71 -10.25 -12.24
N ILE A 237 3.92 -10.73 -11.95
CA ILE A 237 4.68 -11.61 -12.85
C ILE A 237 3.94 -12.93 -13.04
N MET A 238 3.50 -13.57 -11.95
CA MET A 238 2.74 -14.82 -12.02
C MET A 238 1.43 -14.64 -12.80
N GLY A 239 0.75 -13.51 -12.64
CA GLY A 239 -0.45 -13.21 -13.42
C GLY A 239 -0.19 -13.03 -14.92
N LEU A 240 0.96 -12.50 -15.33
CA LEU A 240 1.36 -12.44 -16.74
C LEU A 240 1.72 -13.83 -17.28
N ILE A 241 2.40 -14.64 -16.48
CA ILE A 241 2.72 -16.03 -16.83
C ILE A 241 1.43 -16.86 -17.03
N GLU A 242 0.47 -16.74 -16.11
CA GLU A 242 -0.85 -17.37 -16.20
C GLU A 242 -1.58 -16.94 -17.48
N LEU A 243 -1.51 -15.66 -17.83
CA LEU A 243 -2.10 -15.16 -19.08
C LEU A 243 -1.43 -15.78 -20.31
N ILE A 244 -0.10 -15.81 -20.35
CA ILE A 244 0.65 -16.42 -21.48
C ILE A 244 0.29 -17.90 -21.62
N ASN A 245 0.19 -18.61 -20.50
CA ASN A 245 -0.19 -20.02 -20.49
C ASN A 245 -1.59 -20.24 -21.05
N HIS A 246 -2.58 -19.45 -20.62
CA HIS A 246 -3.94 -19.53 -21.13
C HIS A 246 -4.11 -19.15 -22.61
N MET A 247 -3.18 -18.36 -23.15
CA MET A 247 -3.16 -17.96 -24.56
C MET A 247 -2.34 -18.92 -25.44
N ALA A 248 -1.56 -19.83 -24.84
CA ALA A 248 -0.78 -20.79 -25.59
C ALA A 248 -1.70 -21.79 -26.31
N THR A 249 -1.35 -22.13 -27.55
CA THR A 249 -2.10 -23.11 -28.35
C THR A 249 -1.87 -24.55 -27.90
N HIS A 250 -0.80 -24.80 -27.14
CA HIS A 250 -0.44 -26.11 -26.63
C HIS A 250 -0.24 -26.03 -25.12
N GLU A 251 -0.73 -27.06 -24.43
CA GLU A 251 -0.60 -27.19 -22.98
C GLU A 251 0.88 -27.31 -22.59
N ASN A 252 1.36 -26.38 -21.76
CA ASN A 252 2.73 -26.39 -21.27
C ASN A 252 2.74 -26.83 -19.80
N LYS A 253 2.95 -28.14 -19.58
CA LYS A 253 2.95 -28.77 -18.25
C LYS A 253 3.91 -28.09 -17.26
N THR A 254 5.04 -27.56 -17.74
CA THR A 254 5.99 -26.83 -16.90
C THR A 254 5.40 -25.51 -16.42
N LEU A 255 4.73 -24.78 -17.31
CA LEU A 255 4.13 -23.49 -17.00
C LEU A 255 2.93 -23.66 -16.06
N ASP A 256 2.14 -24.71 -16.25
CA ASP A 256 1.07 -25.14 -15.33
C ASP A 256 1.58 -25.46 -13.93
N HIS A 257 2.70 -26.18 -13.83
CA HIS A 257 3.30 -26.49 -12.54
C HIS A 257 3.81 -25.21 -11.85
N VAL A 258 4.44 -24.33 -12.61
CA VAL A 258 4.93 -23.03 -12.14
C VAL A 258 3.78 -22.14 -11.66
N THR A 259 2.66 -22.05 -12.38
CA THR A 259 1.50 -21.25 -11.95
C THR A 259 0.82 -21.86 -10.72
N THR A 260 0.65 -23.17 -10.68
CA THR A 260 0.02 -23.90 -9.56
C THR A 260 0.75 -23.67 -8.24
N ILE A 261 2.09 -23.68 -8.24
CA ILE A 261 2.90 -23.48 -7.03
C ILE A 261 3.18 -21.98 -6.79
N GLY A 262 3.53 -21.26 -7.85
CA GLY A 262 4.00 -19.87 -7.76
C GLY A 262 2.89 -18.88 -7.41
N LEU A 263 1.67 -19.07 -7.92
CA LEU A 263 0.58 -18.12 -7.70
C LEU A 263 0.14 -18.05 -6.22
N PRO A 264 -0.07 -19.17 -5.49
CA PRO A 264 -0.36 -19.13 -4.05
C PRO A 264 0.75 -18.45 -3.23
N ILE A 265 2.03 -18.68 -3.57
CA ILE A 265 3.17 -18.05 -2.90
C ILE A 265 3.17 -16.54 -3.16
N ALA A 266 2.99 -16.13 -4.42
CA ALA A 266 2.95 -14.73 -4.82
C ALA A 266 1.78 -13.98 -4.16
N ILE A 267 0.59 -14.59 -4.10
CA ILE A 267 -0.57 -14.04 -3.37
C ILE A 267 -0.26 -13.90 -1.87
N SER A 268 0.41 -14.90 -1.28
CA SER A 268 0.80 -14.87 0.13
C SER A 268 1.75 -13.72 0.43
N LEU A 269 2.72 -13.48 -0.45
CA LEU A 269 3.64 -12.36 -0.32
C LEU A 269 2.93 -11.01 -0.46
N ALA A 270 2.00 -10.88 -1.41
CA ALA A 270 1.20 -9.67 -1.59
C ALA A 270 0.38 -9.32 -0.34
N PHE A 271 -0.18 -10.31 0.37
CA PHE A 271 -0.90 -10.06 1.63
C PHE A 271 0.00 -9.75 2.82
N LEU A 272 1.22 -10.31 2.86
CA LEU A 272 2.20 -9.96 3.89
C LEU A 272 2.56 -8.48 3.87
N ASN A 273 2.51 -7.82 2.70
CA ASN A 273 2.72 -6.38 2.61
C ASN A 273 1.86 -5.58 3.61
N SER A 274 0.57 -5.94 3.72
CA SER A 274 -0.37 -5.22 4.59
C SER A 274 -0.14 -5.43 6.08
N CYS A 275 0.54 -6.51 6.50
CA CYS A 275 0.94 -6.68 7.90
C CYS A 275 2.34 -6.12 8.19
N LEU A 276 3.20 -5.93 7.19
CA LEU A 276 4.56 -5.41 7.38
C LEU A 276 4.61 -3.91 7.65
N ASN A 277 3.62 -3.14 7.16
CA ASN A 277 3.59 -1.68 7.28
C ASN A 277 3.72 -1.16 8.73
N PRO A 278 2.95 -1.65 9.72
CA PRO A 278 3.12 -1.26 11.12
C PRO A 278 4.53 -1.54 11.68
N PHE A 279 5.14 -2.68 11.32
CA PHE A 279 6.50 -3.00 11.75
C PHE A 279 7.52 -2.04 11.14
N LEU A 280 7.38 -1.71 9.85
CA LEU A 280 8.24 -0.74 9.20
C LEU A 280 8.18 0.63 9.88
N TYR A 281 6.98 1.08 10.29
CA TYR A 281 6.84 2.34 11.02
C TYR A 281 7.51 2.31 12.39
N VAL A 282 7.39 1.19 13.12
CA VAL A 282 7.96 1.06 14.47
C VAL A 282 9.48 0.91 14.44
N PHE A 283 10.03 0.02 13.60
CA PHE A 283 11.47 -0.24 13.56
C PHE A 283 12.27 0.91 12.97
N MET A 284 11.74 1.61 11.96
CA MET A 284 12.41 2.76 11.35
C MET A 284 12.09 4.09 12.06
N GLY A 285 11.03 4.10 12.88
CA GLY A 285 10.69 5.16 13.83
C GLY A 285 11.54 5.16 15.10
N GLN A 286 12.43 4.19 15.30
CA GLN A 286 13.38 4.14 16.41
C GLN A 286 14.78 4.56 15.97
N ASP A 287 15.40 5.47 16.72
CA ASP A 287 16.86 5.54 16.71
C ASP A 287 17.29 4.36 17.54
N PHE A 288 17.86 3.34 16.91
CA PHE A 288 18.27 2.08 17.55
C PHE A 288 19.15 2.27 18.80
N LYS A 289 19.66 3.49 19.02
CA LYS A 289 20.48 3.87 20.18
C LYS A 289 19.68 4.35 21.41
N ASP A 290 18.41 4.75 21.30
CA ASP A 290 17.62 5.27 22.42
C ASP A 290 16.41 4.40 22.78
N LYS A 291 16.73 3.32 23.49
CA LYS A 291 15.94 2.54 24.47
C LYS A 291 14.47 2.24 24.12
N VAL A 292 14.21 0.93 24.14
CA VAL A 292 12.95 0.13 24.19
C VAL A 292 11.89 0.60 25.22
N ARG A 293 12.02 1.80 25.82
CA ARG A 293 11.13 2.37 26.84
C ARG A 293 10.18 3.48 26.30
N LYS A 294 10.19 3.77 25.00
CA LYS A 294 9.26 4.76 24.42
C LYS A 294 7.91 4.09 24.11
N SER A 295 6.80 4.70 24.58
CA SER A 295 5.45 4.28 24.22
C SER A 295 5.28 4.21 22.69
N ILE A 296 4.55 3.22 22.17
CA ILE A 296 4.26 3.04 20.73
C ILE A 296 3.79 4.34 20.08
N LEU A 297 3.03 5.15 20.82
CA LEU A 297 2.59 6.48 20.40
C LEU A 297 3.75 7.41 20.04
N LYS A 298 4.79 7.49 20.87
CA LYS A 298 5.98 8.33 20.60
C LYS A 298 6.77 7.84 19.38
N VAL A 299 6.79 6.53 19.14
CA VAL A 299 7.49 5.95 17.98
C VAL A 299 6.76 6.30 16.69
N LEU A 300 5.43 6.11 16.66
CA LEU A 300 4.60 6.48 15.51
C LEU A 300 4.60 8.00 15.26
N GLU A 301 4.55 8.82 16.33
CA GLU A 301 4.71 10.27 16.22
C GLU A 301 6.03 10.64 15.55
N THR A 302 7.14 10.01 15.96
CA THR A 302 8.47 10.28 15.38
C THR A 302 8.55 9.81 13.92
N ALA A 303 7.92 8.68 13.58
CA ALA A 303 7.90 8.14 12.22
C ALA A 303 7.12 9.01 11.23
N PHE A 304 6.03 9.65 11.70
CA PHE A 304 5.13 10.44 10.85
C PHE A 304 5.39 11.95 10.89
N GLN A 305 6.12 12.44 11.90
CA GLN A 305 6.58 13.83 11.94
C GLN A 305 7.67 14.06 10.88
N GLU A 306 7.49 15.11 10.10
CA GLU A 306 8.61 15.71 9.40
C GLU A 306 9.51 16.40 10.42
N GLU A 307 10.83 16.31 10.24
CA GLU A 307 11.76 17.24 10.88
C GLU A 307 11.49 18.64 10.31
N VAL A 308 10.45 19.30 10.80
CA VAL A 308 10.19 20.70 10.55
C VAL A 308 11.35 21.46 11.15
N SER A 309 12.00 22.26 10.31
CA SER A 309 13.12 23.13 10.59
C SER A 309 13.19 23.57 12.06
N ARG A 310 14.18 23.05 12.79
CA ARG A 310 14.69 23.65 14.05
C ARG A 310 15.34 25.03 13.82
N SER A 311 14.95 25.76 12.78
CA SER A 311 15.47 27.08 12.45
C SER A 311 14.70 28.25 13.07
N TYR A 312 13.57 28.01 13.77
CA TYR A 312 12.82 29.08 14.44
C TYR A 312 12.96 29.11 15.97
N THR A 313 13.48 28.06 16.60
CA THR A 313 13.69 28.06 18.07
C THR A 313 15.06 28.62 18.47
N TYR A 314 16.06 28.59 17.57
CA TYR A 314 17.38 29.16 17.86
C TYR A 314 17.48 30.68 17.64
N THR A 315 16.60 31.25 16.81
CA THR A 315 16.64 32.69 16.52
C THR A 315 15.93 33.49 17.62
N ASN A 316 14.85 32.96 18.20
CA ASN A 316 14.16 33.66 19.29
C ASN A 316 14.97 33.69 20.59
N SER A 317 15.77 32.67 20.90
CA SER A 317 16.64 32.70 22.09
C SER A 317 17.79 33.69 21.95
N MET A 318 18.39 33.83 20.75
CA MET A 318 19.43 34.82 20.48
C MET A 318 18.90 36.26 20.38
N VAL A 319 17.66 36.47 19.91
CA VAL A 319 17.06 37.82 19.84
C VAL A 319 16.66 38.30 21.25
N THR A 320 16.16 37.41 22.13
CA THR A 320 15.90 37.79 23.54
C THR A 320 17.16 37.95 24.40
N SER A 321 18.29 37.30 24.06
CA SER A 321 19.55 37.52 24.78
C SER A 321 20.21 38.84 24.36
N ARG A 322 20.21 39.18 23.05
CA ARG A 322 20.73 40.46 22.56
C ARG A 322 19.91 41.67 22.99
N SER A 323 18.59 41.53 23.17
CA SER A 323 17.75 42.62 23.67
C SER A 323 17.94 42.89 25.17
N LYS A 324 18.38 41.89 25.95
CA LYS A 324 18.70 42.06 27.38
C LYS A 324 20.10 42.60 27.62
N GLU A 325 21.08 42.27 26.77
CA GLU A 325 22.43 42.87 26.87
C GLU A 325 22.43 44.35 26.47
N LYS A 326 21.62 44.73 25.47
CA LYS A 326 21.53 46.14 25.03
C LYS A 326 20.76 47.04 26.01
N SER A 327 19.84 46.49 26.81
CA SER A 327 19.15 47.27 27.85
C SER A 327 19.98 47.47 29.12
N PHE A 328 21.06 46.70 29.31
CA PHE A 328 21.96 46.85 30.46
C PHE A 328 23.13 47.80 30.17
N SER A 329 23.51 48.02 28.91
CA SER A 329 24.57 48.99 28.55
C SER A 329 24.12 50.45 28.54
N ASP A 330 22.83 50.71 28.37
CA ASP A 330 22.28 52.07 28.24
C ASP A 330 21.82 52.65 29.60
N ALA A 331 22.13 51.97 30.71
CA ALA A 331 21.82 52.40 32.08
C ALA A 331 23.07 52.77 32.93
N GLU A 332 24.27 52.70 32.34
CA GLU A 332 25.52 53.17 32.95
C GLU A 332 26.17 54.26 32.08
N VAL A 333 25.59 55.47 32.12
CA VAL A 333 26.27 56.74 31.83
C VAL A 333 25.84 57.79 32.84
#